data_AF-A0A920BG87-F1
#
_entry.id   AF-A0A920BG87-F1
#
_cell.length_a   1.000
_cell.length_b   1.000
_cell.length_c   1.000
_cell.angle_alpha   90.00
_cell.angle_beta   90.00
_cell.angle_gamma   90.00
#
_symmetry.space_group_name_H-M   'P 1'
#
loop_
_entity.id
_entity.type
_entity.pdbx_description
1 polymer ?
#
loop_
_entity_poly.entity_id
_entity_poly.type
_entity_poly.pdbx_seq_one_letter_code
_entity_poly.pdbx_strand_id
1 'polypeptide(L)'
;MPQINTRKGAERHPEKQKNPDRPQPRRPDWLRVKAPVSKAYNETRKLMRTHNLVTVCEEAACPNIGECWSQKHATMMILGSVCTRACAFCNVATGRPDLLDPHEPENVGRAVAALGLKHVVITSAPIETI
;
A
#
# COMPACT_ATOMS: atom_id res chain seq x y z
N MET A 1 6.78 16.34 5.65
CA MET A 1 6.97 15.00 5.06
C MET A 1 5.61 14.44 4.75
N PRO A 2 5.44 13.70 3.64
CA PRO A 2 4.15 13.21 3.20
C PRO A 2 3.41 12.52 4.33
N GLN A 3 2.20 12.99 4.67
CA GLN A 3 1.46 12.39 5.75
C GLN A 3 1.09 10.97 5.32
N ILE A 4 1.61 9.95 6.02
CA ILE A 4 1.11 8.58 5.87
C ILE A 4 -0.40 8.68 6.02
N ASN A 5 -1.14 8.36 4.96
CA ASN A 5 -2.59 8.38 5.03
C ASN A 5 -3.04 7.24 5.95
N THR A 6 -3.22 7.57 7.23
CA THR A 6 -3.67 6.64 8.27
C THR A 6 -5.17 6.41 8.23
N ARG A 7 -5.90 7.06 7.30
CA ARG A 7 -7.33 6.82 7.07
C ARG A 7 -7.54 5.49 6.35
N LYS A 8 -7.26 4.39 7.06
CA LYS A 8 -7.67 3.06 6.64
C LYS A 8 -9.18 2.91 6.84
N GLY A 9 -9.90 2.84 5.71
CA GLY A 9 -11.26 2.33 5.64
C GLY A 9 -12.35 3.39 5.78
N ALA A 10 -13.41 3.20 4.98
CA ALA A 10 -14.70 3.89 4.94
C ALA A 10 -14.86 5.14 4.07
N GLU A 11 -13.83 5.99 3.86
CA GLU A 11 -14.00 7.12 2.94
C GLU A 11 -13.91 6.62 1.49
N ARG A 12 -15.06 6.63 0.80
CA ARG A 12 -15.07 6.41 -0.65
C ARG A 12 -14.11 7.40 -1.29
N HIS A 13 -13.36 6.87 -2.24
CA HIS A 13 -12.53 7.65 -3.13
C HIS A 13 -13.29 8.90 -3.62
N PRO A 14 -12.72 10.13 -3.58
CA PRO A 14 -13.46 11.37 -3.85
C PRO A 14 -14.32 11.36 -5.11
N GLU A 15 -13.82 10.73 -6.18
CA GLU A 15 -14.54 10.51 -7.44
C GLU A 15 -15.80 9.62 -7.27
N LYS A 16 -15.74 8.60 -6.41
CA LYS A 16 -16.81 7.61 -6.19
C LYS A 16 -17.81 8.02 -5.10
N GLN A 17 -17.59 9.12 -4.39
CA GLN A 17 -18.51 9.62 -3.36
C GLN A 17 -19.88 10.01 -3.95
N LYS A 18 -19.91 10.42 -5.22
CA LYS A 18 -21.14 10.84 -5.91
C LYS A 18 -21.97 9.66 -6.45
N ASN A 19 -21.42 8.45 -6.48
CA ASN A 19 -22.10 7.28 -7.05
C ASN A 19 -22.99 6.59 -6.00
N PRO A 20 -24.20 6.15 -6.37
CA PRO A 20 -25.08 5.42 -5.47
C PRO A 20 -24.46 4.06 -5.06
N ASP A 21 -24.71 3.67 -3.81
CA ASP A 21 -24.25 2.40 -3.25
C ASP A 21 -24.89 1.22 -3.98
N ARG A 22 -24.07 0.46 -4.71
CA ARG A 22 -24.49 -0.84 -5.25
C ARG A 22 -24.13 -1.91 -4.24
N PRO A 23 -25.10 -2.68 -3.71
CA PRO A 23 -24.80 -3.75 -2.77
C PRO A 23 -23.88 -4.77 -3.45
N GLN A 24 -22.69 -4.96 -2.87
CA GLN A 24 -21.73 -5.93 -3.36
C GLN A 24 -22.16 -7.33 -2.91
N PRO A 25 -22.21 -8.33 -3.81
CA PRO A 25 -22.50 -9.70 -3.41
C PRO A 25 -21.43 -10.19 -2.43
N ARG A 26 -21.83 -11.06 -1.50
CA ARG A 26 -20.87 -11.70 -0.59
C ARG A 26 -19.81 -12.44 -1.41
N ARG A 27 -18.54 -12.23 -1.06
CA ARG A 27 -17.42 -12.94 -1.67
C ARG A 27 -17.58 -14.46 -1.44
N PRO A 28 -17.43 -15.30 -2.48
CA PRO A 28 -17.45 -16.75 -2.34
C PRO A 28 -16.41 -17.27 -1.35
N ASP A 29 -16.68 -18.42 -0.74
CA ASP A 29 -15.85 -18.99 0.33
C ASP A 29 -14.40 -19.24 -0.09
N TRP A 30 -14.20 -19.72 -1.32
CA TRP A 30 -12.87 -19.99 -1.89
C TRP A 30 -12.03 -18.73 -2.12
N LEU A 31 -12.64 -17.54 -2.19
CA LEU A 31 -11.94 -16.26 -2.39
C LEU A 31 -11.56 -15.58 -1.06
N ARG A 32 -12.09 -16.06 0.08
CA ARG A 32 -11.88 -15.44 1.38
C ARG A 32 -10.58 -15.94 2.02
N VAL A 33 -9.71 -15.00 2.38
CA VAL A 33 -8.48 -15.28 3.13
C VAL A 33 -8.62 -14.88 4.60
N LYS A 34 -7.84 -15.51 5.48
CA LYS A 34 -7.75 -15.12 6.89
C LYS A 34 -6.96 -13.83 7.04
N ALA A 35 -7.33 -13.00 8.02
CA ALA A 35 -6.56 -11.81 8.35
C ALA A 35 -5.13 -12.19 8.77
N PRO A 36 -4.11 -11.41 8.36
CA PRO A 36 -2.73 -11.69 8.73
C PRO A 36 -2.53 -11.44 10.22
N VAL A 37 -2.24 -12.52 10.97
CA VAL A 37 -1.98 -12.49 12.42
C VAL A 37 -0.58 -13.00 12.77
N SER A 38 0.27 -13.25 11.78
CA SER A 38 1.59 -13.82 12.00
C SER A 38 2.53 -12.82 12.70
N LYS A 39 3.47 -13.34 13.51
CA LYS A 39 4.51 -12.53 14.14
C LYS A 39 5.34 -11.77 13.08
N ALA A 40 5.71 -12.46 12.00
CA ALA A 40 6.42 -11.90 10.86
C ALA A 40 5.67 -10.70 10.24
N TYR A 41 4.34 -10.78 10.11
CA TYR A 41 3.54 -9.67 9.61
C TYR A 41 3.66 -8.43 10.51
N ASN A 42 3.54 -8.61 11.82
CA ASN A 42 3.61 -7.50 12.78
C ASN A 42 5.01 -6.87 12.84
N GLU A 43 6.07 -7.68 12.77
CA GLU A 43 7.45 -7.22 12.71
C GLU A 43 7.72 -6.40 11.44
N THR A 44 7.35 -6.93 10.27
CA THR A 44 7.48 -6.21 9.00
C THR A 44 6.64 -4.93 9.00
N ARG A 45 5.40 -4.97 9.50
CA ARG A 45 4.54 -3.80 9.61
C ARG A 45 5.18 -2.70 10.47
N LYS A 46 5.75 -3.07 11.61
CA LYS A 46 6.45 -2.13 12.51
C LYS A 46 7.64 -1.51 11.78
N LEU A 47 8.45 -2.31 11.10
CA LEU A 47 9.64 -1.83 10.40
C LEU A 47 9.27 -0.89 9.24
N MET A 48 8.24 -1.21 8.46
CA MET A 48 7.73 -0.32 7.40
C MET A 48 7.33 1.05 7.95
N ARG A 49 6.67 1.10 9.11
CA ARG A 49 6.28 2.37 9.76
C ARG A 49 7.47 3.13 10.33
N THR A 50 8.44 2.43 10.93
CA THR A 50 9.68 3.04 11.43
C THR A 50 10.49 3.71 10.33
N HIS A 51 10.52 3.13 9.13
CA HIS A 51 11.24 3.69 7.98
C HIS A 51 10.38 4.58 7.07
N ASN A 52 9.14 4.89 7.48
CA ASN A 52 8.22 5.76 6.74
C ASN A 52 8.01 5.31 5.26
N LEU A 53 7.92 4.00 5.04
CA LEU A 53 7.79 3.44 3.69
C LEU A 53 6.35 3.12 3.34
N VAL A 54 6.10 3.15 2.04
CA VAL A 54 4.82 2.78 1.45
C VAL A 54 4.97 1.49 0.65
N THR A 55 3.99 0.61 0.78
CA THR A 55 3.93 -0.64 0.01
C THR A 55 2.57 -0.78 -0.64
N VAL A 56 2.54 -1.25 -1.89
CA VAL A 56 1.26 -1.58 -2.54
C VAL A 56 0.55 -2.72 -1.79
N CYS A 57 1.29 -3.55 -1.06
CA CYS A 57 0.73 -4.60 -0.22
C CYS A 57 -0.29 -4.03 0.78
N GLU A 58 0.02 -2.90 1.41
CA GLU A 58 -0.88 -2.22 2.35
C GLU A 58 -1.88 -1.31 1.65
N GLU A 59 -1.44 -0.47 0.71
CA GLU A 59 -2.30 0.54 0.08
C GLU A 59 -3.38 -0.07 -0.83
N ALA A 60 -3.06 -1.17 -1.51
CA ALA A 60 -4.03 -1.89 -2.33
C ALA A 60 -4.86 -2.91 -1.54
N ALA A 61 -4.70 -2.98 -0.21
CA ALA A 61 -5.37 -3.94 0.67
C ALA A 61 -5.19 -5.41 0.19
N CYS A 62 -3.95 -5.78 -0.14
CA CYS A 62 -3.65 -7.09 -0.73
C CYS A 62 -3.99 -8.23 0.24
N PRO A 63 -4.81 -9.23 -0.17
CA PRO A 63 -5.16 -10.38 0.67
C PRO A 63 -3.95 -11.27 1.02
N ASN A 64 -2.90 -11.24 0.19
CA ASN A 64 -1.73 -12.13 0.31
C ASN A 64 -0.59 -11.52 1.15
N ILE A 65 -0.78 -10.32 1.73
CA ILE A 65 0.27 -9.58 2.46
C ILE A 65 0.96 -10.41 3.55
N GLY A 66 0.20 -11.23 4.29
CA GLY A 66 0.74 -12.06 5.37
C GLY A 66 1.65 -13.17 4.85
N GLU A 67 1.26 -13.81 3.74
CA GLU A 67 2.04 -14.87 3.10
C GLU A 67 3.32 -14.30 2.48
N CYS A 68 3.21 -13.24 1.66
CA CYS A 68 4.35 -12.63 0.99
C CYS A 68 5.41 -12.16 2.00
N TRP A 69 4.99 -11.46 3.07
CA TRP A 69 5.94 -10.97 4.07
C TRP A 69 6.59 -12.09 4.87
N SER A 70 5.90 -13.19 5.13
CA SER A 70 6.48 -14.37 5.80
C SER A 70 7.60 -15.01 4.98
N GLN A 71 7.49 -14.97 3.64
CA GLN A 71 8.50 -15.43 2.70
C GLN A 71 9.59 -14.39 2.43
N LYS A 72 9.57 -13.24 3.12
CA LYS A 72 10.48 -12.11 2.90
C LYS A 72 10.35 -11.50 1.50
N HIS A 73 9.12 -11.45 0.97
CA HIS A 73 8.78 -10.79 -0.29
C HIS A 73 7.95 -9.53 -0.01
N ALA A 74 8.29 -8.41 -0.64
CA ALA A 74 7.47 -7.20 -0.57
C ALA A 74 7.50 -6.43 -1.89
N THR A 75 6.40 -5.73 -2.16
CA THR A 75 6.31 -4.79 -3.27
C THR A 75 6.28 -3.37 -2.73
N MET A 76 7.37 -2.66 -2.95
CA MET A 76 7.56 -1.28 -2.54
C MET A 76 6.83 -0.36 -3.51
N MET A 77 6.17 0.67 -2.99
CA MET A 77 5.54 1.71 -3.79
C MET A 77 6.29 3.02 -3.59
N ILE A 78 6.94 3.49 -4.64
CA ILE A 78 7.66 4.77 -4.66
C ILE A 78 6.74 5.90 -5.13
N LEU A 79 7.18 7.14 -4.94
CA LEU A 79 6.42 8.37 -5.25
C LEU A 79 5.19 8.57 -4.33
N GLY A 80 5.23 7.98 -3.14
CA GLY A 80 4.23 8.17 -2.08
C GLY A 80 3.01 7.23 -2.15
N SER A 81 2.03 7.51 -1.29
CA SER A 81 0.80 6.71 -1.13
C SER A 81 -0.41 7.24 -1.90
N VAL A 82 -0.24 8.37 -2.59
CA VAL A 82 -1.31 9.09 -3.27
C VAL A 82 -1.04 9.11 -4.77
N CYS A 83 -1.98 8.58 -5.53
CA CYS A 83 -1.98 8.61 -7.00
C CYS A 83 -2.68 9.89 -7.49
N THR A 84 -2.32 10.46 -8.63
CA THR A 84 -3.13 11.54 -9.26
C THR A 84 -4.23 10.99 -10.16
N ARG A 85 -4.15 9.70 -10.54
CA ARG A 85 -5.15 9.03 -11.37
C ARG A 85 -6.23 8.34 -10.52
N ALA A 86 -7.46 8.35 -11.03
CA ALA A 86 -8.63 7.76 -10.40
C ALA A 86 -9.06 6.47 -11.14
N CYS A 87 -8.23 5.44 -11.09
CA CYS A 87 -8.56 4.17 -11.75
C CYS A 87 -9.74 3.50 -11.02
N ALA A 88 -10.80 3.15 -11.78
CA ALA A 88 -12.03 2.60 -11.21
C ALA A 88 -11.86 1.31 -10.38
N PHE A 89 -10.79 0.56 -10.58
CA PHE A 89 -10.50 -0.70 -9.86
C PHE A 89 -9.45 -0.54 -8.74
N CYS A 90 -8.69 0.56 -8.72
CA CYS A 90 -7.56 0.70 -7.81
C CYS A 90 -8.04 1.12 -6.41
N ASN A 91 -7.37 0.60 -5.38
CA ASN A 91 -7.65 0.92 -3.98
C ASN A 91 -6.66 1.94 -3.37
N VAL A 92 -5.60 2.30 -4.10
CA VAL A 92 -4.68 3.37 -3.70
C VAL A 92 -5.43 4.69 -3.64
N ALA A 93 -5.15 5.52 -2.64
CA ALA A 93 -5.78 6.83 -2.51
C ALA A 93 -5.43 7.71 -3.72
N THR A 94 -6.40 8.40 -4.30
CA THR A 94 -6.13 9.49 -5.25
C THR A 94 -6.28 10.84 -4.56
N GLY A 95 -5.45 11.76 -4.98
CA GLY A 95 -5.44 13.13 -4.50
C GLY A 95 -4.23 13.86 -5.04
N ARG A 96 -3.88 14.95 -4.38
CA ARG A 96 -2.64 15.67 -4.64
C ARG A 96 -1.52 14.97 -3.86
N PRO A 97 -0.46 14.47 -4.52
CA PRO A 97 0.68 13.89 -3.84
C PRO A 97 1.45 14.96 -3.08
N ASP A 98 2.17 14.52 -2.06
CA ASP A 98 3.10 15.35 -1.32
C ASP A 98 4.40 15.59 -2.13
N LEU A 99 5.28 16.41 -1.58
CA LEU A 99 6.59 16.66 -2.18
C LEU A 99 7.43 15.38 -2.27
N LEU A 100 8.15 15.25 -3.38
CA LEU A 100 9.08 14.16 -3.61
C LEU A 100 10.22 14.17 -2.59
N ASP A 101 10.57 12.99 -2.10
CA ASP A 101 11.76 12.77 -1.28
C ASP A 101 12.94 12.35 -2.19
N PRO A 102 13.96 13.21 -2.37
CA PRO A 102 15.14 12.87 -3.18
C PRO A 102 15.91 11.65 -2.65
N HIS A 103 15.76 11.35 -1.36
CA HIS A 103 16.41 10.21 -0.69
C HIS A 103 15.54 8.95 -0.66
N GLU A 104 14.38 8.94 -1.33
CA GLU A 104 13.50 7.77 -1.40
C GLU A 104 14.23 6.49 -1.87
N PRO A 105 15.11 6.52 -2.91
CA PRO A 105 15.85 5.32 -3.32
C PRO A 105 16.77 4.77 -2.22
N GLU A 106 17.44 5.64 -1.47
CA GLU A 106 18.31 5.25 -0.34
C GLU A 106 17.49 4.69 0.82
N ASN A 107 16.34 5.30 1.10
CA ASN A 107 15.38 4.82 2.09
C ASN A 107 14.88 3.41 1.77
N VAL A 108 14.52 3.16 0.51
CA VAL A 108 14.13 1.84 0.04
C VAL A 108 15.28 0.84 0.19
N GLY A 109 16.50 1.20 -0.22
CA GLY A 109 17.68 0.34 -0.07
C GLY A 109 17.96 -0.06 1.38
N ARG A 110 17.94 0.91 2.31
CA ARG A 110 18.09 0.67 3.75
C ARG A 110 17.02 -0.27 4.29
N ALA A 111 15.78 -0.10 3.83
CA ALA A 111 14.67 -0.92 4.28
C ALA A 111 14.73 -2.36 3.77
N VAL A 112 15.08 -2.56 2.50
CA VAL A 112 15.28 -3.88 1.91
C VAL A 112 16.33 -4.66 2.71
N ALA A 113 17.44 -3.99 3.06
CA ALA A 113 18.48 -4.57 3.90
C ALA A 113 17.98 -4.87 5.32
N ALA A 114 17.31 -3.92 5.98
CA ALA A 114 16.82 -4.07 7.35
C ALA A 114 15.73 -5.17 7.50
N LEU A 115 14.87 -5.33 6.49
CA LEU A 115 13.83 -6.37 6.46
C LEU A 115 14.37 -7.77 6.12
N GLY A 116 15.57 -7.83 5.52
CA GLY A 116 16.14 -9.04 4.96
C GLY A 116 15.27 -9.63 3.86
N LEU A 117 14.77 -8.79 2.94
CA LEU A 117 13.91 -9.25 1.84
C LEU A 117 14.72 -10.12 0.88
N LYS A 118 14.13 -11.24 0.46
CA LYS A 118 14.70 -12.16 -0.54
C LYS A 118 14.30 -11.78 -1.97
N HIS A 119 13.13 -11.17 -2.12
CA HIS A 119 12.62 -10.73 -3.40
C HIS A 119 11.87 -9.41 -3.22
N VAL A 120 12.18 -8.45 -4.07
CA VAL A 120 11.63 -7.09 -4.00
C VAL A 120 11.10 -6.71 -5.37
N VAL A 121 9.86 -6.23 -5.40
CA VAL A 121 9.28 -5.61 -6.59
C VAL A 121 9.14 -4.12 -6.29
N ILE A 122 9.51 -3.27 -7.24
CA ILE A 122 9.35 -1.82 -7.13
C ILE A 122 8.28 -1.39 -8.13
N THR A 123 7.28 -0.66 -7.65
CA THR A 123 6.23 -0.03 -8.47
C THR A 123 6.05 1.42 -8.04
N SER A 124 5.40 2.24 -8.86
CA SER A 124 5.22 3.67 -8.60
C SER A 124 3.76 4.08 -8.67
N ALA A 125 3.40 5.05 -7.82
CA ALA A 125 2.17 5.80 -8.03
C ALA A 125 2.36 6.80 -9.18
N PRO A 126 1.44 6.87 -10.16
CA PRO A 126 1.41 7.97 -11.11
C PRO A 126 1.25 9.30 -10.37
N ILE A 127 2.27 10.14 -10.43
CA ILE A 127 2.23 11.53 -10.01
C ILE A 127 2.32 12.39 -11.28
N GLU A 128 1.20 12.87 -11.78
CA GLU A 128 1.26 13.97 -12.76
C GLU A 128 1.66 15.22 -11.98
N THR A 129 2.78 15.83 -12.37
CA THR A 129 3.11 17.21 -12.01
C THR A 129 2.01 18.10 -12.57
N ILE A 130 1.04 18.46 -11.73
CA ILE A 130 0.10 19.55 -11.98
C ILE A 130 0.85 20.86 -11.88
#